data_AF-A0A7W4J0L6-F1
#
_entry.id   AF-A0A7W4J0L6-F1
#
_cell.length_a   1.000
_cell.length_b   1.000
_cell.length_c   1.000
_cell.angle_alpha   90.00
_cell.angle_beta   90.00
_cell.angle_gamma   90.00
#
_symmetry.space_group_name_H-M   'P 1'
#
loop_
_entity.id
_entity.type
_entity.pdbx_description
1 polymer ?
#
loop_
_entity_poly.entity_id
_entity_poly.type
_entity_poly.pdbx_seq_one_letter_code
_entity_poly.pdbx_strand_id
1 'polypeptide(L)'
;NHAVLITIEEGAEGGFGAYVMHHLARTGLLDSVRFRPMTLPDRFIDHNTQDAQYREAGLDATAIAATALHALGVASSQQTA
;
A
#
# COMPACT_ATOMS: atom_id res chain seq x y z
N ASN A 1 13.22 2.20 -14.36
CA ASN A 1 12.24 3.31 -14.33
C ASN A 1 10.87 2.68 -14.14
N HIS A 2 10.16 2.99 -13.06
CA HIS A 2 8.86 2.39 -12.73
C HIS A 2 7.81 3.47 -12.53
N ALA A 3 6.60 3.26 -13.03
CA ALA A 3 5.52 4.25 -12.96
C ALA A 3 4.82 4.33 -11.58
N VAL A 4 5.01 3.30 -10.74
CA VAL A 4 4.43 3.15 -9.40
C VAL A 4 5.47 2.50 -8.49
N LEU A 5 5.54 2.95 -7.24
CA LEU A 5 6.28 2.30 -6.16
C LEU A 5 5.33 2.09 -4.97
N ILE A 6 5.31 0.87 -4.45
CA ILE A 6 4.51 0.47 -3.29
C ILE A 6 5.47 0.01 -2.19
N THR A 7 5.34 0.55 -0.98
CA THR A 7 5.95 -0.04 0.21
C THR A 7 4.88 -0.79 0.99
N ILE A 8 5.25 -1.92 1.59
CA ILE A 8 4.37 -2.74 2.40
C ILE A 8 5.06 -2.93 3.75
N GLU A 9 4.37 -2.67 4.84
CA GLU A 9 4.89 -2.88 6.19
C GLU A 9 3.81 -3.29 7.18
N GLU A 10 4.22 -4.05 8.19
CA GLU A 10 3.40 -4.45 9.34
C GLU A 10 3.56 -3.48 10.52
N GLY A 11 3.69 -2.20 10.20
CA GLY A 11 3.68 -1.09 11.14
C GLY A 11 2.52 -0.15 10.84
N ALA A 12 2.20 0.76 11.75
CA ALA A 12 1.24 1.84 11.50
C ALA A 12 1.88 2.97 10.65
N GLU A 13 1.09 4.00 10.34
CA GLU A 13 1.57 5.17 9.61
C GLU A 13 2.76 5.85 10.31
N GLY A 14 3.70 6.39 9.53
CA GLY A 14 4.93 7.00 10.04
C GLY A 14 6.13 6.03 10.11
N GLY A 15 5.97 4.78 9.69
CA GLY A 15 7.03 3.76 9.65
C GLY A 15 7.95 3.83 8.42
N PHE A 16 8.30 2.66 7.88
CA PHE A 16 9.19 2.47 6.73
C PHE A 16 8.75 3.28 5.51
N GLY A 17 7.46 3.24 5.16
CA GLY A 17 6.92 3.97 4.01
C GLY A 17 7.14 5.48 4.12
N ALA A 18 7.04 6.04 5.33
CA ALA A 18 7.28 7.45 5.57
C ALA A 18 8.77 7.84 5.38
N TYR A 19 9.70 7.02 5.86
CA TYR A 19 11.14 7.25 5.62
C TYR A 19 11.52 7.14 4.15
N VAL A 20 10.95 6.17 3.42
CA VAL A 20 11.13 6.07 1.96
C VAL A 20 10.58 7.31 1.27
N MET A 21 9.36 7.74 1.59
CA MET A 21 8.76 8.95 1.04
C MET A 21 9.63 10.18 1.31
N HIS A 22 10.16 10.33 2.53
CA HIS A 22 11.05 11.42 2.89
C HIS A 22 12.32 11.43 2.04
N HIS A 23 12.92 10.27 1.80
CA HIS A 23 14.07 10.14 0.91
C HIS A 23 13.72 10.50 -0.54
N LEU A 24 12.60 9.98 -1.07
CA LEU A 24 12.14 10.28 -2.44
C LEU A 24 11.89 11.79 -2.63
N ALA A 25 11.27 12.45 -1.65
CA ALA A 25 11.03 13.88 -1.69
C ALA A 25 12.35 14.69 -1.69
N ARG A 26 13.31 14.32 -0.84
CA ARG A 26 14.61 15.02 -0.73
C ARG A 26 15.50 14.86 -1.97
N THR A 27 15.34 13.77 -2.69
CA THR A 27 16.16 13.44 -3.87
C THR A 27 15.48 13.85 -5.18
N GLY A 28 14.27 14.41 -5.14
CA GLY A 28 13.47 14.76 -6.33
C GLY A 28 12.88 13.54 -7.05
N LEU A 29 13.05 12.33 -6.51
CA LEU A 29 12.51 11.11 -7.13
C LEU A 29 10.98 11.01 -7.00
N LEU A 30 10.39 11.65 -5.99
CA LEU A 30 8.94 11.65 -5.78
C LEU A 30 8.18 12.29 -6.95
N ASP A 31 8.80 13.23 -7.66
CA ASP A 31 8.21 13.88 -8.82
C ASP A 31 8.06 12.94 -10.04
N SER A 32 8.75 11.80 -10.01
CA SER A 32 8.83 10.86 -11.13
C SER A 32 8.01 9.58 -10.94
N VAL A 33 7.47 9.33 -9.74
CA VAL A 33 6.82 8.06 -9.39
C VAL A 33 5.53 8.27 -8.60
N ARG A 34 4.51 7.46 -8.90
CA ARG A 34 3.33 7.37 -8.03
C ARG A 34 3.67 6.51 -6.83
N PHE A 35 3.77 7.12 -5.65
CA PHE A 35 4.04 6.41 -4.40
C PHE A 35 2.74 5.99 -3.70
N ARG A 36 2.62 4.73 -3.29
CA ARG A 36 1.45 4.17 -2.58
C ARG A 36 1.92 3.29 -1.41
N PRO A 37 2.17 3.87 -0.22
CA PRO A 37 2.50 3.08 0.95
C PRO A 37 1.27 2.30 1.43
N MET A 38 1.48 1.07 1.87
CA MET A 38 0.48 0.21 2.49
C MET A 38 1.01 -0.21 3.86
N THR A 39 0.24 0.08 4.91
CA THR A 39 0.62 -0.11 6.32
C THR A 39 -0.56 -0.72 7.07
N LEU A 40 -0.34 -1.18 8.31
CA LEU A 40 -1.45 -1.49 9.20
C LEU A 40 -2.22 -0.20 9.52
N PRO A 41 -3.54 -0.29 9.76
CA PRO A 41 -4.33 0.86 10.19
C PRO A 41 -3.93 1.25 11.62
N ASP A 42 -4.03 2.54 11.95
CA ASP A 42 -3.77 3.07 13.30
C ASP A 42 -4.95 2.79 14.24
N ARG A 43 -5.22 1.49 14.46
CA ARG A 43 -6.21 0.95 15.38
C ARG A 43 -5.85 -0.48 15.75
N PHE A 44 -6.43 -0.96 16.84
CA PHE A 44 -6.35 -2.39 17.15
C PHE A 44 -7.13 -3.22 16.11
N ILE A 45 -6.55 -4.39 15.79
CA ILE A 45 -7.18 -5.45 15.02
C ILE A 45 -7.45 -6.60 16.00
N ASP A 46 -8.67 -7.10 16.02
CA ASP A 46 -9.05 -8.17 16.93
C ASP A 46 -8.31 -9.46 16.61
N HIS A 47 -8.17 -10.32 17.63
CA HIS A 47 -7.53 -11.61 17.45
C HIS A 47 -8.30 -12.46 16.43
N ASN A 48 -7.58 -12.94 15.42
CA ASN A 48 -8.12 -13.83 14.39
C ASN A 48 -6.97 -14.63 13.77
N THR A 49 -7.25 -15.44 12.75
CA THR A 49 -6.19 -16.00 11.92
C THR A 49 -5.41 -14.87 11.23
N GLN A 50 -4.12 -15.07 11.02
CA GLN A 50 -3.23 -14.09 10.39
C GLN A 50 -3.77 -13.61 9.02
N ASP A 51 -4.25 -14.53 8.18
CA ASP A 51 -4.86 -14.20 6.88
C ASP A 51 -6.10 -13.32 7.01
N ALA A 52 -6.92 -13.55 8.04
CA ALA A 52 -8.11 -12.72 8.28
C ALA A 52 -7.71 -11.32 8.75
N GLN A 53 -6.71 -11.21 9.62
CA GLN A 53 -6.19 -9.94 10.10
C GLN A 53 -5.57 -9.10 8.96
N TYR A 54 -4.80 -9.70 8.06
CA TYR A 54 -4.26 -8.99 6.90
C TYR A 54 -5.34 -8.55 5.91
N ARG A 55 -6.35 -9.40 5.69
CA ARG A 55 -7.48 -9.05 4.84
C ARG A 55 -8.26 -7.88 5.41
N GLU A 56 -8.48 -7.87 6.73
CA GLU A 56 -9.09 -6.74 7.44
C GLU A 56 -8.23 -5.47 7.35
N ALA A 57 -6.90 -5.60 7.44
CA ALA A 57 -5.97 -4.50 7.30
C ALA A 57 -5.80 -4.01 5.85
N GLY A 58 -6.28 -4.75 4.85
CA GLY A 58 -6.03 -4.46 3.44
C GLY A 58 -4.58 -4.69 3.00
N LEU A 59 -3.86 -5.61 3.67
CA LEU A 59 -2.47 -5.97 3.37
C LEU A 59 -2.32 -7.37 2.74
N ASP A 60 -3.42 -7.96 2.29
CA ASP A 60 -3.37 -9.23 1.58
C ASP A 60 -2.96 -9.08 0.11
N ALA A 61 -2.68 -10.20 -0.56
CA ALA A 61 -2.24 -10.21 -1.95
C ALA A 61 -3.26 -9.54 -2.91
N THR A 62 -4.56 -9.70 -2.63
CA THR A 62 -5.64 -9.10 -3.41
C THR A 62 -5.61 -7.59 -3.33
N ALA A 63 -5.49 -7.04 -2.11
CA ALA A 63 -5.40 -5.61 -1.88
C ALA A 63 -4.12 -4.98 -2.46
N ILE A 64 -2.97 -5.68 -2.36
CA ILE A 64 -1.71 -5.24 -2.98
C ILE A 64 -1.85 -5.15 -4.50
N ALA A 65 -2.39 -6.19 -5.14
CA ALA A 65 -2.60 -6.21 -6.58
C ALA A 65 -3.59 -5.13 -7.03
N ALA A 66 -4.69 -4.97 -6.30
CA ALA A 66 -5.67 -3.91 -6.55
C ALA A 66 -5.05 -2.51 -6.44
N THR A 67 -4.21 -2.28 -5.42
CA THR A 67 -3.49 -1.01 -5.24
C THR A 67 -2.55 -0.74 -6.41
N ALA A 68 -1.81 -1.75 -6.88
CA ALA A 68 -0.93 -1.61 -8.04
C ALA A 68 -1.70 -1.29 -9.33
N LEU A 69 -2.78 -2.03 -9.62
CA LEU A 69 -3.60 -1.83 -10.82
C LEU A 69 -4.29 -0.46 -10.81
N HIS A 70 -4.89 -0.09 -9.68
CA HIS A 70 -5.51 1.22 -9.50
C HIS A 70 -4.48 2.34 -9.65
N ALA A 71 -3.30 2.19 -9.05
CA ALA A 71 -2.23 3.18 -9.19
C ALA A 71 -1.74 3.30 -10.63
N LEU A 72 -1.77 2.23 -11.43
CA LEU A 72 -1.46 2.24 -12.86
C LEU A 72 -2.58 2.85 -13.72
N GLY A 73 -3.78 3.04 -13.18
CA GLY A 73 -4.96 3.50 -13.93
C GLY A 73 -5.64 2.38 -14.73
N VAL A 74 -5.35 1.12 -14.42
CA VAL A 74 -6.07 -0.02 -14.98
C VAL A 74 -7.39 -0.09 -14.23
N ALA A 75 -8.50 0.25 -14.90
CA ALA A 75 -9.82 0.15 -14.31
C ALA A 75 -10.02 -1.27 -13.77
N SER A 76 -10.31 -1.39 -12.47
CA SER A 76 -10.88 -2.60 -11.93
C SER A 76 -12.24 -2.76 -12.58
N SER A 77 -12.34 -3.66 -13.57
CA SER A 77 -13.62 -4.15 -14.05
C SER A 77 -14.36 -4.66 -12.83
N GLN A 78 -15.33 -3.86 -12.34
CA GLN A 78 -16.20 -4.24 -11.24
C GLN A 78 -16.85 -5.55 -11.62
N GLN A 79 -16.48 -6.62 -10.93
CA GLN A 79 -17.22 -7.86 -10.99
C GLN A 79 -18.47 -7.61 -10.14
N THR A 80 -19.52 -7.12 -10.80
CA THR A 80 -20.87 -7.09 -10.26
C THR A 80 -21.25 -8.52 -9.89
N ALA A 81 -21.45 -8.76 -8.60
CA ALA A 81 -22.24 -9.88 -8.10
C ALA A 81 -23.63 -9.35 -7.75
#